data_AF-A0A9W8E8Y6-F1
#
_entry.id   AF-A0A9W8E8Y6-F1
#
_cell.length_a   1.000
_cell.length_b   1.000
_cell.length_c   1.000
_cell.angle_alpha   90.00
_cell.angle_beta   90.00
_cell.angle_gamma   90.00
#
_symmetry.space_group_name_H-M   'P 1'
#
loop_
_entity.id
_entity.type
_entity.pdbx_description
1 polymer ?
#
loop_
_entity_poly.entity_id
_entity_poly.type
_entity_poly.pdbx_seq_one_letter_code
_entity_poly.pdbx_strand_id
1 'polypeptide(L)'
;MGIPEAMNNYGLSDPDAAQAKQQALQTEFPTFANKSAEDLEDILKYEDLFQSYFDGLEQVQMNKTVQLELEIGNETLSKKILGQEKDMDELRQTIADRQAILDSLTTAFYEKIKTQHDAIKPFAPSHLLQGLKSAAHQADQDSDQLAQRFLYDAAGGNNGSPGLVDSADQFVKEFRQRRKQYHALMAKYERATTDPSAIDGLPAQHVL
;
A
#
# COMPACT_ATOMS: atom_id res chain seq x y z
N MET A 1 72.62 71.74 -52.11
CA MET A 1 71.82 70.50 -52.11
C MET A 1 70.74 70.66 -51.04
N GLY A 2 69.49 70.41 -51.41
CA GLY A 2 68.36 70.48 -50.49
C GLY A 2 67.08 70.78 -51.28
N ILE A 3 66.56 69.76 -51.98
CA ILE A 3 65.24 69.82 -52.63
C ILE A 3 64.20 69.73 -51.50
N PRO A 4 63.16 70.57 -51.44
CA PRO A 4 62.08 70.40 -50.47
C PRO A 4 61.27 69.15 -50.82
N GLU A 5 60.98 68.33 -49.81
CA GLU A 5 60.15 67.14 -49.91
C GLU A 5 58.76 67.45 -50.49
N ALA A 6 58.28 66.55 -51.35
CA ALA A 6 56.93 66.61 -51.88
C ALA A 6 55.92 66.37 -50.74
N MET A 7 55.04 67.34 -50.53
CA MET A 7 53.80 67.16 -49.76
C MET A 7 52.91 66.14 -50.50
N ASN A 8 53.05 64.87 -50.13
CA ASN A 8 52.06 63.82 -50.32
C ASN A 8 51.46 63.53 -48.94
N ASN A 9 50.19 63.22 -48.74
CA ASN A 9 48.96 63.24 -49.52
C ASN A 9 47.87 63.06 -48.43
N TYR A 10 46.70 63.63 -48.65
CA TYR A 10 45.55 63.57 -47.76
C TYR A 10 45.20 62.14 -47.33
N GLY A 11 45.04 61.91 -46.03
CA GLY A 11 43.89 61.23 -45.40
C GLY A 11 43.27 59.99 -46.05
N LEU A 12 44.02 59.18 -46.79
CA LEU A 12 43.54 57.88 -47.29
C LEU A 12 43.73 56.86 -46.19
N SER A 13 42.62 56.43 -45.60
CA SER A 13 42.51 55.21 -44.82
C SER A 13 43.32 54.09 -45.48
N ASP A 14 44.21 53.44 -44.73
CA ASP A 14 45.03 52.34 -45.23
C ASP A 14 44.17 51.37 -46.06
N PRO A 15 44.42 51.21 -47.37
CA PRO A 15 43.62 50.30 -48.21
C PRO A 15 43.69 48.86 -47.69
N ASP A 16 44.80 48.49 -47.05
CA ASP A 16 44.98 47.21 -46.35
C ASP A 16 44.03 47.06 -45.15
N ALA A 17 43.75 48.13 -44.41
CA ALA A 17 42.84 48.10 -43.26
C ALA A 17 41.36 48.02 -43.68
N ALA A 18 40.99 48.66 -44.80
CA ALA A 18 39.66 48.53 -45.37
C ALA A 18 39.42 47.13 -45.96
N GLN A 19 40.42 46.58 -46.65
CA GLN A 19 40.37 45.21 -47.18
C GLN A 19 40.32 44.15 -46.07
N ALA A 20 41.09 44.31 -45.00
CA ALA A 20 41.05 43.41 -43.85
C ALA A 20 39.68 43.40 -43.16
N LYS A 21 39.05 44.57 -43.00
CA LYS A 21 37.69 44.68 -42.44
C LYS A 21 36.64 44.04 -43.34
N GLN A 22 36.80 44.16 -44.66
CA GLN A 22 35.87 43.58 -45.63
C GLN A 22 36.02 42.05 -45.74
N GLN A 23 37.25 41.53 -45.61
CA GLN A 23 37.50 40.10 -45.47
C GLN A 23 36.95 39.53 -44.16
N ALA A 24 37.11 40.25 -43.05
CA ALA A 24 36.50 39.87 -41.76
C ALA A 24 34.97 39.86 -41.83
N LEU A 25 34.36 40.83 -42.54
CA LEU A 25 32.92 40.85 -42.81
C LEU A 25 32.48 39.66 -43.67
N GLN A 26 33.28 39.26 -44.66
CA GLN A 26 33.01 38.08 -45.48
C GLN A 26 33.11 36.76 -44.70
N THR A 27 34.00 36.66 -43.73
CA THR A 27 34.17 35.44 -42.92
C THR A 27 33.21 35.34 -41.75
N GLU A 28 32.91 36.45 -41.06
CA GLU A 28 32.09 36.44 -39.84
C GLU A 28 30.62 36.77 -40.11
N PHE A 29 30.35 37.61 -41.12
CA PHE A 29 29.02 38.15 -41.43
C PHE A 29 28.71 38.10 -42.93
N PRO A 30 28.70 36.90 -43.54
CA PRO A 30 28.57 36.72 -45.00
C PRO A 30 27.27 37.28 -45.57
N THR A 31 26.24 37.45 -44.74
CA THR A 31 24.96 38.07 -45.12
C THR A 31 25.11 39.56 -45.44
N PHE A 32 26.01 40.26 -44.73
CA PHE A 32 26.32 41.67 -44.93
C PHE A 32 27.41 41.89 -45.99
N ALA A 33 28.19 40.85 -46.33
CA ALA A 33 29.28 40.94 -47.29
C ALA A 33 28.85 41.20 -48.75
N ASN A 34 27.58 40.92 -49.07
CA ASN A 34 26.99 41.16 -50.40
C ASN A 34 26.34 42.55 -50.54
N LYS A 35 26.40 43.41 -49.51
CA LYS A 35 25.81 44.76 -49.50
C LYS A 35 26.82 45.82 -49.96
N SER A 36 26.35 46.87 -50.60
CA SER A 36 27.20 48.01 -50.97
C SER A 36 27.55 48.84 -49.72
N ALA A 37 28.60 49.68 -49.80
CA ALA A 37 29.02 50.54 -48.69
C ALA A 37 27.94 51.58 -48.32
N GLU A 38 27.20 52.09 -49.31
CA GLU A 38 26.06 52.99 -49.10
C GLU A 38 24.89 52.26 -48.40
N ASP A 39 24.57 51.02 -48.83
CA ASP A 39 23.53 50.22 -48.17
C ASP A 39 23.87 49.91 -46.71
N LEU A 40 25.14 49.65 -46.40
CA LEU A 40 25.59 49.40 -45.02
C LEU A 40 25.52 50.66 -44.16
N GLU A 41 25.82 51.83 -44.72
CA GLU A 41 25.72 53.11 -44.02
C GLU A 41 24.25 53.49 -43.75
N ASP A 42 23.36 53.21 -44.70
CA ASP A 42 21.91 53.40 -44.52
C ASP A 42 21.32 52.40 -43.52
N ILE A 43 21.73 51.13 -43.56
CA ILE A 43 21.33 50.12 -42.56
C ILE A 43 21.82 50.53 -41.15
N LEU A 44 22.98 51.16 -41.03
CA LEU A 44 23.50 51.65 -39.73
C LEU A 44 22.85 52.96 -39.27
N LYS A 45 22.36 53.80 -40.19
CA LYS A 45 21.71 55.09 -39.87
C LYS A 45 20.23 54.93 -39.51
N TYR A 46 19.54 53.97 -40.11
CA TYR A 46 18.10 53.80 -39.93
C TYR A 46 17.79 52.49 -39.20
N GLU A 47 17.42 52.60 -37.92
CA GLU A 47 17.07 51.47 -37.05
C GLU A 47 15.95 50.58 -37.63
N ASP A 48 14.93 51.18 -38.23
CA ASP A 48 13.82 50.44 -38.85
C ASP A 48 14.30 49.58 -40.03
N LEU A 49 15.30 50.06 -40.78
CA LEU A 49 15.90 49.34 -41.91
C LEU A 49 16.79 48.20 -41.41
N PHE A 50 17.54 48.44 -40.34
CA PHE A 50 18.29 47.39 -39.65
C PHE A 50 17.38 46.30 -39.13
N GLN A 51 16.31 46.65 -38.42
CA GLN A 51 15.37 45.69 -37.85
C GLN A 51 14.68 44.89 -38.95
N SER A 52 14.25 45.52 -40.04
CA SER A 52 13.67 44.83 -41.19
C SER A 52 14.65 43.86 -41.85
N TYR A 53 15.94 44.23 -41.94
CA TYR A 53 16.97 43.37 -42.52
C TYR A 53 17.31 42.20 -41.58
N PHE A 54 17.47 42.48 -40.28
CA PHE A 54 17.73 41.50 -39.24
C PHE A 54 16.58 40.48 -39.14
N ASP A 55 15.34 40.96 -39.19
CA ASP A 55 14.16 40.11 -39.24
C ASP A 55 14.07 39.34 -40.54
N GLY A 56 14.66 39.81 -41.63
CA GLY A 56 14.74 39.08 -42.90
C GLY A 56 15.78 37.95 -42.92
N LEU A 57 16.68 37.87 -41.92
CA LEU A 57 17.70 36.81 -41.86
C LEU A 57 17.04 35.46 -41.59
N GLU A 58 17.40 34.46 -42.41
CA GLU A 58 16.85 33.10 -42.32
C GLU A 58 17.03 32.49 -40.92
N GLN A 59 18.19 32.70 -40.29
CA GLN A 59 18.43 32.23 -38.92
C GLN A 59 17.47 32.86 -37.90
N VAL A 60 17.16 34.16 -38.04
CA VAL A 60 16.26 34.89 -37.13
C VAL A 60 14.82 34.44 -37.36
N GLN A 61 14.40 34.27 -38.62
CA GLN A 61 13.08 33.74 -38.97
C GLN A 61 12.89 32.30 -38.50
N MET A 62 13.90 31.46 -38.65
CA MET A 62 13.87 30.08 -38.18
C MET A 62 13.79 30.03 -36.65
N ASN A 63 14.54 30.88 -35.95
CA ASN A 63 14.48 30.96 -34.49
C ASN A 63 13.10 31.44 -34.00
N LYS A 64 12.52 32.47 -34.62
CA LYS A 64 11.16 32.96 -34.34
C LYS A 64 10.11 31.88 -34.58
N THR A 65 10.23 31.14 -35.69
CA THR A 65 9.33 30.03 -36.01
C THR A 65 9.40 28.93 -34.96
N VAL A 66 10.61 28.49 -34.59
CA VAL A 66 10.81 27.48 -33.55
C VAL A 66 10.27 27.95 -32.20
N GLN A 67 10.48 29.22 -31.85
CA GLN A 67 9.95 29.79 -30.60
C GLN A 67 8.42 29.75 -30.59
N LEU A 68 7.77 30.15 -31.68
CA LEU A 68 6.31 30.11 -31.81
C LEU A 68 5.77 28.67 -31.72
N GLU A 69 6.43 27.71 -32.40
CA GLU A 69 6.07 26.30 -32.32
C GLU A 69 6.18 25.75 -30.89
N LEU A 70 7.21 26.13 -30.15
CA LEU A 70 7.39 25.76 -28.76
C LEU A 70 6.32 26.38 -27.85
N GLU A 71 5.96 27.64 -28.06
CA GLU A 71 4.88 28.30 -27.32
C GLU A 71 3.54 27.61 -27.54
N ILE A 72 3.18 27.35 -28.80
CA ILE A 72 1.95 26.63 -29.16
C ILE A 72 1.96 25.20 -28.61
N GLY A 73 3.10 24.51 -28.71
CA GLY A 73 3.28 23.16 -28.18
C GLY A 73 3.10 23.11 -26.66
N ASN A 74 3.72 24.05 -25.95
CA ASN A 74 3.59 24.16 -24.49
C ASN A 74 2.18 24.52 -24.06
N GLU A 75 1.51 25.43 -24.77
CA GLU A 75 0.12 25.80 -24.46
C GLU A 75 -0.81 24.60 -24.66
N THR A 76 -0.64 23.87 -25.77
CA THR A 76 -1.44 22.67 -26.08
C THR A 76 -1.21 21.58 -25.04
N LEU A 77 0.05 21.35 -24.65
CA LEU A 77 0.39 20.37 -23.62
C LEU A 77 -0.19 20.77 -22.27
N SER A 78 -0.09 22.05 -21.89
CA SER A 78 -0.63 22.57 -20.63
C SER A 78 -2.15 22.42 -20.57
N LYS A 79 -2.87 22.76 -21.66
CA LYS A 79 -4.32 22.55 -21.76
C LYS A 79 -4.70 21.08 -21.63
N LYS A 80 -3.93 20.18 -22.24
CA LYS A 80 -4.16 18.73 -22.13
C LYS A 80 -3.97 18.24 -20.70
N ILE A 81 -2.88 18.65 -20.05
CA ILE A 81 -2.59 18.25 -18.67
C ILE A 81 -3.68 18.75 -17.71
N LEU A 82 -4.05 20.04 -17.80
CA LEU A 82 -5.10 20.64 -16.97
C LEU A 82 -6.47 19.99 -17.23
N GLY A 83 -6.77 19.64 -18.48
CA GLY A 83 -8.01 18.93 -18.81
C GLY A 83 -8.09 17.53 -18.19
N GLN A 84 -6.95 16.85 -18.03
CA GLN A 84 -6.87 15.52 -17.44
C GLN A 84 -6.79 15.52 -15.92
N GLU A 85 -6.41 16.65 -15.30
CA GLU A 85 -6.27 16.78 -13.85
C GLU A 85 -7.58 16.46 -13.12
N LYS A 86 -8.70 17.01 -13.63
CA LYS A 86 -10.03 16.76 -13.06
C LYS A 86 -10.39 15.28 -13.07
N ASP A 87 -10.25 14.61 -14.21
CA ASP A 87 -10.55 13.18 -14.35
C ASP A 87 -9.65 12.35 -13.41
N MET A 88 -8.40 12.78 -13.22
CA MET A 88 -7.47 12.09 -12.34
C MET A 88 -7.82 12.23 -10.87
N ASP A 89 -8.28 13.40 -10.45
CA ASP A 89 -8.75 13.62 -9.09
C ASP A 89 -10.06 12.88 -8.81
N GLU A 90 -10.99 12.84 -9.77
CA GLU A 90 -12.21 12.02 -9.66
C GLU A 90 -11.88 10.52 -9.54
N LEU A 91 -10.90 10.04 -10.32
CA LEU A 91 -10.46 8.64 -10.23
C LEU A 91 -9.77 8.34 -8.90
N ARG A 92 -8.92 9.26 -8.41
CA ARG A 92 -8.27 9.13 -7.09
C ARG A 92 -9.30 9.07 -5.97
N GLN A 93 -10.32 9.93 -6.01
CA GLN A 93 -11.41 9.90 -5.02
C GLN A 93 -12.17 8.58 -5.07
N THR A 94 -12.50 8.10 -6.28
CA THR A 94 -13.17 6.81 -6.46
C THR A 94 -12.35 5.64 -5.91
N ILE A 95 -11.04 5.66 -6.10
CA ILE A 95 -10.13 4.65 -5.54
C ILE A 95 -10.13 4.73 -4.02
N ALA A 96 -10.02 5.92 -3.44
CA ALA A 96 -10.04 6.12 -1.99
C ALA A 96 -11.35 5.60 -1.36
N ASP A 97 -12.50 5.90 -1.97
CA ASP A 97 -13.80 5.43 -1.49
C ASP A 97 -13.91 3.90 -1.56
N ARG A 98 -13.49 3.30 -2.68
CA ARG A 98 -13.49 1.83 -2.84
C ARG A 98 -12.55 1.15 -1.85
N GLN A 99 -11.40 1.76 -1.58
CA GLN A 99 -10.43 1.23 -0.64
C GLN A 99 -10.95 1.30 0.79
N ALA A 100 -11.60 2.39 1.18
CA ALA A 100 -12.28 2.49 2.47
C ALA A 100 -13.38 1.42 2.64
N ILE A 101 -14.17 1.16 1.59
CA ILE A 101 -15.16 0.09 1.59
C ILE A 101 -14.49 -1.28 1.76
N LEU A 102 -13.42 -1.55 1.00
CA LEU A 102 -12.68 -2.80 1.08
C LEU A 102 -12.14 -3.02 2.50
N ASP A 103 -11.50 -2.02 3.10
CA ASP A 103 -10.94 -2.11 4.44
C ASP A 103 -12.03 -2.39 5.49
N SER A 104 -13.19 -1.74 5.36
CA SER A 104 -14.34 -1.99 6.23
C SER A 104 -14.87 -3.42 6.10
N LEU A 105 -14.95 -3.94 4.87
CA LEU A 105 -15.45 -5.28 4.60
C LEU A 105 -14.45 -6.35 5.07
N THR A 106 -13.16 -6.12 4.85
CA THR A 106 -12.08 -6.99 5.34
C THR A 106 -12.08 -7.07 6.86
N THR A 107 -12.25 -5.93 7.53
CA THR A 107 -12.36 -5.89 9.00
C THR A 107 -13.56 -6.71 9.49
N ALA A 108 -14.75 -6.47 8.92
CA ALA A 108 -15.96 -7.22 9.26
C ALA A 108 -15.83 -8.72 8.94
N PHE A 109 -15.11 -9.07 7.87
CA PHE A 109 -14.84 -10.45 7.51
C PHE A 109 -13.95 -11.15 8.54
N TYR A 110 -12.85 -10.53 8.97
CA TYR A 110 -11.98 -11.09 10.01
C TYR A 110 -12.69 -11.21 11.36
N GLU A 111 -13.54 -10.26 11.72
CA GLU A 111 -14.38 -10.36 12.92
C GLU A 111 -15.34 -11.54 12.86
N LYS A 112 -15.96 -11.79 11.71
CA LYS A 112 -16.83 -12.95 11.49
C LYS A 112 -16.05 -14.26 11.56
N ILE A 113 -14.88 -14.35 10.92
CA ILE A 113 -14.00 -15.52 11.03
C ILE A 113 -13.63 -15.78 12.48
N LYS A 114 -13.23 -14.75 13.22
CA LYS A 114 -12.88 -14.88 14.63
C LYS A 114 -14.06 -15.41 15.44
N THR A 115 -15.25 -14.83 15.25
CA THR A 115 -16.48 -15.26 15.92
C THR A 115 -16.83 -16.72 15.58
N GLN A 116 -16.70 -17.11 14.32
CA GLN A 116 -16.90 -18.50 13.89
C GLN A 116 -15.88 -19.44 14.54
N HIS A 117 -14.60 -19.08 14.54
CA HIS A 117 -13.55 -19.87 15.15
C HIS A 117 -13.79 -20.03 16.66
N ASP A 118 -14.14 -18.95 17.36
CA ASP A 118 -14.45 -18.98 18.79
C ASP A 118 -15.70 -19.82 19.09
N ALA A 119 -16.69 -19.84 18.19
CA ALA A 119 -17.86 -20.69 18.31
C ALA A 119 -17.57 -22.18 18.06
N ILE A 120 -16.62 -22.50 17.16
CA ILE A 120 -16.23 -23.88 16.84
C ILE A 120 -15.23 -24.45 17.86
N LYS A 121 -14.38 -23.61 18.44
CA LYS A 121 -13.31 -24.00 19.37
C LYS A 121 -13.77 -24.95 20.51
N PRO A 122 -14.93 -24.77 21.18
CA PRO A 122 -15.41 -25.70 22.21
C PRO A 122 -15.70 -27.11 21.69
N PHE A 123 -16.00 -27.24 20.40
CA PHE A 123 -16.27 -28.51 19.74
C PHE A 123 -15.03 -29.15 19.14
N ALA A 124 -13.86 -28.51 19.26
CA ALA A 124 -12.60 -29.11 18.84
C ALA A 124 -12.33 -30.39 19.65
N PRO A 125 -11.79 -31.45 19.04
CA PRO A 125 -11.54 -32.73 19.72
C PRO A 125 -10.75 -32.59 21.03
N SER A 126 -9.77 -31.69 21.06
CA SER A 126 -8.99 -31.39 22.27
C SER A 126 -9.82 -30.83 23.42
N HIS A 127 -10.75 -29.91 23.13
CA HIS A 127 -11.64 -29.32 24.14
C HIS A 127 -12.67 -30.34 24.63
N LEU A 128 -13.22 -31.16 23.73
CA LEU A 128 -14.13 -32.25 24.08
C LEU A 128 -13.44 -33.30 24.96
N LEU A 129 -12.21 -33.70 24.64
CA LEU A 129 -11.40 -34.63 25.44
C LEU A 129 -11.08 -34.05 26.82
N GLN A 130 -10.67 -32.78 26.88
CA GLN A 130 -10.43 -32.09 28.15
C GLN A 130 -11.72 -31.99 28.98
N GLY A 131 -12.86 -31.70 28.35
CA GLY A 131 -14.17 -31.68 28.99
C GLY A 131 -14.57 -33.03 29.57
N LEU A 132 -14.37 -34.12 28.81
CA LEU A 132 -14.59 -35.49 29.28
C LEU A 132 -13.72 -35.84 30.48
N LYS A 133 -12.43 -35.51 30.42
CA LYS A 133 -11.48 -35.73 31.53
C LYS A 133 -11.87 -34.93 32.77
N SER A 134 -12.23 -33.66 32.61
CA SER A 134 -12.69 -32.80 33.70
C SER A 134 -13.98 -33.33 34.33
N ALA A 135 -14.95 -33.77 33.52
CA ALA A 135 -16.20 -34.34 34.01
C ALA A 135 -15.96 -35.66 34.77
N ALA A 136 -15.00 -36.48 34.32
CA ALA A 136 -14.59 -37.66 35.06
C ALA A 136 -13.98 -37.29 36.42
N HIS A 137 -13.03 -36.37 36.47
CA HIS A 137 -12.46 -35.91 37.74
C HIS A 137 -13.51 -35.30 38.68
N GLN A 138 -14.49 -34.56 38.14
CA GLN A 138 -15.60 -34.03 38.95
C GLN A 138 -16.44 -35.17 39.55
N ALA A 139 -16.78 -36.19 38.75
CA ALA A 139 -17.55 -37.34 39.24
C ALA A 139 -16.80 -38.13 40.33
N ASP A 140 -15.47 -38.21 40.25
CA ASP A 140 -14.62 -38.81 41.27
C ASP A 140 -14.64 -37.99 42.56
N GLN A 141 -14.41 -36.67 42.48
CA GLN A 141 -14.49 -35.75 43.61
C GLN A 141 -15.88 -35.76 44.28
N ASP A 142 -16.95 -35.78 43.48
CA ASP A 142 -18.31 -35.85 43.98
C ASP A 142 -18.57 -37.18 44.72
N SER A 143 -17.96 -38.28 44.26
CA SER A 143 -18.06 -39.57 44.95
C SER A 143 -17.29 -39.58 46.28
N ASP A 144 -16.13 -38.92 46.33
CA ASP A 144 -15.32 -38.80 47.54
C ASP A 144 -15.97 -37.88 48.57
N GLN A 145 -16.55 -36.75 48.13
CA GLN A 145 -17.34 -35.89 49.01
C GLN A 145 -18.56 -36.61 49.57
N LEU A 146 -19.23 -37.45 48.77
CA LEU A 146 -20.36 -38.26 49.23
C LEU A 146 -19.90 -39.27 50.29
N ALA A 147 -18.76 -39.94 50.09
CA ALA A 147 -18.18 -40.85 51.06
C ALA A 147 -17.78 -40.14 52.35
N GLN A 148 -17.16 -38.97 52.27
CA GLN A 148 -16.81 -38.17 53.44
C GLN A 148 -18.04 -37.76 54.25
N ARG A 149 -19.10 -37.27 53.57
CA ARG A 149 -20.38 -36.91 54.24
C ARG A 149 -20.98 -38.10 54.97
N PHE A 150 -21.03 -39.26 54.33
CA PHE A 150 -21.51 -40.49 54.96
C PHE A 150 -20.69 -40.88 56.20
N LEU A 151 -19.36 -40.74 56.15
CA LEU A 151 -18.49 -41.01 57.31
C LEU A 151 -18.69 -40.00 58.44
N TYR A 152 -18.89 -38.72 58.14
CA TYR A 152 -19.22 -37.70 59.14
C TYR A 152 -20.57 -37.98 59.81
N ASP A 153 -21.59 -38.32 59.04
CA ASP A 153 -22.93 -38.66 59.56
C ASP A 153 -22.88 -39.95 60.39
N ALA A 154 -22.07 -40.93 60.01
CA ALA A 154 -21.85 -42.16 60.78
C ALA A 154 -21.05 -41.93 62.08
N ALA A 155 -20.07 -41.01 62.08
CA ALA A 155 -19.25 -40.69 63.25
C ALA A 155 -19.94 -39.73 64.24
N GLY A 156 -20.92 -38.94 63.78
CA GLY A 156 -21.61 -37.89 64.53
C GLY A 156 -22.63 -38.33 65.59
N GLY A 157 -22.80 -39.64 65.81
CA GLY A 157 -23.53 -40.16 66.96
C GLY A 157 -25.00 -40.50 66.69
N ASN A 158 -25.23 -41.70 66.14
CA ASN A 158 -26.39 -42.53 66.48
C ASN A 158 -26.12 -43.97 66.01
N ASN A 159 -25.20 -44.63 66.72
CA ASN A 159 -24.98 -46.08 66.60
C ASN A 159 -26.25 -46.82 67.02
N GLY A 160 -27.15 -47.10 66.06
CA GLY A 160 -28.30 -47.99 66.24
C GLY A 160 -29.68 -47.42 65.92
N SER A 161 -29.80 -46.25 65.30
CA SER A 161 -31.12 -45.73 64.90
C SER A 161 -31.60 -46.40 63.60
N PRO A 162 -32.88 -46.85 63.47
CA PRO A 162 -33.40 -47.54 62.28
C PRO A 162 -33.19 -46.78 60.96
N GLY A 163 -33.06 -45.45 61.01
CA GLY A 163 -32.76 -44.62 59.84
C GLY A 163 -31.32 -44.68 59.32
N LEU A 164 -30.38 -45.31 60.04
CA LEU A 164 -28.99 -45.47 59.58
C LEU A 164 -28.87 -46.55 58.49
N VAL A 165 -29.71 -47.60 58.54
CA VAL A 165 -29.73 -48.67 57.53
C VAL A 165 -30.31 -48.15 56.22
N ASP A 166 -31.42 -47.41 56.28
CA ASP A 166 -32.02 -46.75 55.12
C ASP A 166 -31.08 -45.68 54.51
N SER A 167 -30.35 -44.95 55.36
CA SER A 167 -29.31 -43.99 54.95
C SER A 167 -28.10 -44.68 54.30
N ALA A 168 -27.70 -45.85 54.80
CA ALA A 168 -26.61 -46.63 54.23
C ALA A 168 -26.96 -47.23 52.86
N ASP A 169 -28.18 -47.75 52.69
CA ASP A 169 -28.65 -48.27 51.41
C ASP A 169 -28.77 -47.15 50.36
N GLN A 170 -29.24 -45.97 50.77
CA GLN A 170 -29.28 -44.79 49.92
C GLN A 170 -27.86 -44.33 49.52
N PHE A 171 -26.93 -44.28 50.48
CA PHE A 171 -25.53 -43.97 50.20
C PHE A 171 -24.92 -44.95 49.19
N VAL A 172 -25.07 -46.26 49.40
CA VAL A 172 -24.52 -47.29 48.51
C VAL A 172 -25.08 -47.13 47.09
N LYS A 173 -26.38 -46.82 46.96
CA LYS A 173 -27.02 -46.57 45.67
C LYS A 173 -26.42 -45.36 44.95
N GLU A 174 -26.32 -44.23 45.64
CA GLU A 174 -25.79 -42.97 45.08
C GLU A 174 -24.29 -43.05 44.78
N PHE A 175 -23.50 -43.67 45.66
CA PHE A 175 -22.07 -43.87 45.48
C PHE A 175 -21.77 -44.77 44.28
N ARG A 176 -22.49 -45.90 44.14
CA ARG A 176 -22.37 -46.78 42.97
C ARG A 176 -22.76 -46.05 41.69
N GLN A 177 -23.79 -45.21 41.72
CA GLN A 177 -24.19 -44.42 40.56
C GLN A 177 -23.10 -43.44 40.12
N ARG A 178 -22.49 -42.69 41.05
CA ARG A 178 -21.40 -41.76 40.76
C ARG A 178 -20.14 -42.47 40.27
N ARG A 179 -19.74 -43.58 40.90
CA ARG A 179 -18.61 -44.40 40.44
C ARG A 179 -18.85 -45.03 39.06
N LYS A 180 -20.08 -45.47 38.77
CA LYS A 180 -20.45 -45.93 37.42
C LYS A 180 -20.31 -44.82 36.37
N GLN A 181 -20.72 -43.60 36.70
CA GLN A 181 -20.56 -42.44 35.81
C GLN A 181 -19.08 -42.12 35.58
N TYR A 182 -18.25 -42.11 36.63
CA TYR A 182 -16.80 -41.93 36.53
C TYR A 182 -16.16 -42.93 35.56
N HIS A 183 -16.37 -44.23 35.78
CA HIS A 183 -15.78 -45.27 34.94
C HIS A 183 -16.31 -45.22 33.49
N ALA A 184 -17.59 -44.87 33.29
CA ALA A 184 -18.15 -44.69 31.95
C ALA A 184 -17.52 -43.50 31.21
N LEU A 185 -17.23 -42.40 31.91
CA LEU A 185 -16.56 -41.23 31.33
C LEU A 185 -15.09 -41.51 31.02
N MET A 186 -14.37 -42.21 31.92
CA MET A 186 -12.99 -42.61 31.70
C MET A 186 -12.85 -43.60 30.53
N ALA A 187 -13.73 -44.60 30.45
CA ALA A 187 -13.73 -45.53 29.32
C ALA A 187 -14.01 -44.82 27.98
N LYS A 188 -14.91 -43.82 27.98
CA LYS A 188 -15.14 -42.97 26.80
C LYS A 188 -13.91 -42.13 26.45
N TYR A 189 -13.23 -41.57 27.44
CA TYR A 189 -11.99 -40.81 27.25
C TYR A 189 -10.87 -41.70 26.67
N GLU A 190 -10.61 -42.85 27.27
CA GLU A 190 -9.58 -43.80 26.81
C GLU A 190 -9.85 -44.28 25.38
N ARG A 191 -11.12 -44.58 25.06
CA ARG A 191 -11.53 -44.93 23.70
C ARG A 191 -11.27 -43.78 22.73
N ALA A 192 -11.68 -42.57 23.08
CA ALA A 192 -11.51 -41.38 22.26
C ALA A 192 -10.03 -40.98 22.08
N THR A 193 -9.14 -41.32 23.02
CA THR A 193 -7.70 -41.12 22.88
C THR A 193 -7.01 -42.23 22.08
N THR A 194 -7.52 -43.46 22.13
CA THR A 194 -6.93 -44.62 21.44
C THR A 194 -7.39 -44.69 19.99
N ASP A 195 -8.62 -44.26 19.70
CA ASP A 195 -9.21 -44.20 18.37
C ASP A 195 -9.78 -42.79 18.10
N PRO A 196 -8.99 -41.89 17.49
CA PRO A 196 -9.41 -40.53 17.17
C PRO A 196 -10.60 -40.48 16.20
N SER A 197 -10.83 -41.53 15.41
CA SER A 197 -11.95 -41.61 14.46
C SER A 197 -13.31 -41.74 15.15
N ALA A 198 -13.33 -42.12 16.43
CA ALA A 198 -14.56 -42.17 17.24
C ALA A 198 -15.12 -40.79 17.60
N ILE A 199 -14.32 -39.72 17.45
CA ILE A 199 -14.73 -38.32 17.70
C ILE A 199 -15.24 -37.66 16.40
N ASP A 200 -14.79 -38.13 15.24
CA ASP A 200 -15.00 -37.49 13.95
C ASP A 200 -16.15 -38.15 13.17
N GLY A 201 -17.38 -37.83 13.59
CA GLY A 201 -18.62 -38.35 12.99
C GLY A 201 -19.13 -37.57 11.78
N LEU A 202 -18.32 -36.74 11.12
CA LEU A 202 -18.75 -35.92 9.97
C LEU A 202 -17.83 -36.12 8.76
N PRO A 203 -18.40 -36.36 7.56
CA PRO A 203 -17.60 -36.43 6.34
C PRO A 203 -16.96 -35.06 6.08
N ALA A 204 -15.66 -35.10 5.79
CA ALA A 204 -14.87 -33.96 5.33
C ALA A 204 -15.61 -33.21 4.22
N GLN A 205 -16.29 -32.11 4.56
CA GLN A 205 -16.70 -31.14 3.57
C GLN A 205 -15.49 -30.26 3.28
N HIS A 206 -15.06 -30.33 2.03
CA HIS A 206 -14.13 -29.44 1.35
C HIS A 206 -14.10 -28.04 1.98
N VAL A 207 -12.94 -27.67 2.50
CA VAL A 207 -12.56 -26.28 2.72
C VAL A 207 -11.66 -25.90 1.55
N LEU A 208 -12.14 -24.95 0.76
CA LEU A 208 -11.43 -24.21 -0.29
C LEU A 208 -10.22 -23.44 0.28
#